data_AF-A0A1D1W796-F1
#
_entry.id   AF-A0A1D1W796-F1
#
_cell.length_a   1.000
_cell.length_b   1.000
_cell.length_c   1.000
_cell.angle_alpha   90.00
_cell.angle_beta   90.00
_cell.angle_gamma   90.00
#
_symmetry.space_group_name_H-M   'P 1'
#
loop_
_entity.id
_entity.type
_entity.pdbx_description
1 polymer ?
#
loop_
_entity_poly.entity_id
_entity_poly.type
_entity_poly.pdbx_seq_one_letter_code
_entity_poly.pdbx_strand_id
1 'polypeptide(L)'
;MDKVYKQLLTNMKFILRRARKISLSADIWTKRGMTESKLGMTARLYDPHAKVMRRMTLACRTFPPPHTAARLFKLTMDIVAEWDIAPPRYPP
;
A
#
# COMPACT_ATOMS: atom_id res chain seq x y z
N MET A 1 -19.13 0.77 -9.44
CA MET A 1 -18.08 1.56 -8.75
C MET A 1 -18.38 3.04 -8.95
N ASP A 2 -18.47 3.78 -7.84
CA ASP A 2 -18.83 5.21 -7.80
C ASP A 2 -17.82 6.10 -8.57
N LYS A 3 -18.31 7.10 -9.30
CA LYS A 3 -17.50 8.10 -10.02
C LYS A 3 -16.60 8.88 -9.04
N VAL A 4 -17.09 9.17 -7.84
CA VAL A 4 -16.33 9.85 -6.78
C VAL A 4 -15.14 8.99 -6.34
N TYR A 5 -15.37 7.69 -6.14
CA TYR A 5 -14.31 6.75 -5.76
C TYR A 5 -13.19 6.70 -6.81
N LYS A 6 -13.54 6.57 -8.10
CA LYS A 6 -12.56 6.53 -9.20
C LYS A 6 -11.73 7.81 -9.27
N GLN A 7 -12.36 8.96 -9.06
CA GLN A 7 -11.65 10.25 -9.04
C GLN A 7 -10.68 10.35 -7.86
N LEU A 8 -11.10 9.97 -6.65
CA LEU A 8 -10.24 9.95 -5.46
C LEU A 8 -9.04 9.02 -5.66
N LEU A 9 -9.28 7.81 -6.17
CA LEU A 9 -8.22 6.84 -6.46
C LEU A 9 -7.20 7.41 -7.47
N THR A 10 -7.70 8.05 -8.54
CA THR A 10 -6.85 8.67 -9.56
C THR A 10 -5.99 9.79 -8.96
N ASN A 11 -6.57 10.65 -8.12
CA ASN A 11 -5.85 11.72 -7.44
C ASN A 11 -4.78 11.18 -6.50
N MET A 12 -5.09 10.12 -5.74
CA MET A 12 -4.13 9.48 -4.85
C MET A 12 -2.96 8.86 -5.62
N LYS A 13 -3.24 8.13 -6.71
CA LYS A 13 -2.19 7.58 -7.60
C LYS A 13 -1.31 8.68 -8.20
N PHE A 14 -1.90 9.80 -8.60
CA PHE A 14 -1.14 10.94 -9.11
C PHE A 14 -0.16 11.51 -8.07
N ILE A 15 -0.59 11.61 -6.81
CA ILE A 15 0.28 12.05 -5.71
C ILE A 15 1.43 11.05 -5.49
N LEU A 16 1.14 9.75 -5.46
CA LEU A 16 2.16 8.70 -5.31
C LEU A 16 3.21 8.77 -6.42
N ARG A 17 2.78 8.90 -7.68
CA ARG A 17 3.68 8.97 -8.85
C ARG A 17 4.66 10.16 -8.80
N ARG A 18 4.26 11.27 -8.19
CA ARG A 18 5.10 12.48 -8.05
C ARG A 18 6.00 12.45 -6.82
N ALA A 19 5.79 11.51 -5.91
CA ALA A 19 6.60 11.39 -4.72
C ALA A 19 8.03 10.97 -5.08
N ARG A 20 9.03 11.74 -4.62
CA ARG A 20 10.44 11.37 -4.76
C ARG A 20 10.80 10.12 -3.95
N LYS A 21 10.18 9.98 -2.77
CA LYS A 21 10.37 8.87 -1.84
C LYS A 21 9.02 8.48 -1.25
N ILE A 22 8.78 7.18 -1.15
CA ILE A 22 7.61 6.61 -0.51
C ILE A 22 8.10 5.64 0.56
N SER A 23 7.68 5.85 1.80
CA SER A 23 7.86 4.89 2.89
C SER A 23 6.59 4.05 2.98
N LEU A 24 6.74 2.73 2.93
CA LEU A 24 5.63 1.80 3.14
C LEU A 24 5.69 1.25 4.57
N SER A 25 4.54 1.19 5.23
CA SER A 25 4.38 0.51 6.52
C SER A 25 3.36 -0.60 6.34
N ALA A 26 3.74 -1.82 6.72
CA ALA A 26 2.90 -3.00 6.67
C ALA A 26 2.63 -3.47 8.09
N ASP A 27 1.36 -3.44 8.49
CA ASP A 27 0.89 -3.92 9.78
C ASP A 27 0.20 -5.26 9.58
N ILE A 28 0.62 -6.28 10.31
CA ILE A 28 0.01 -7.61 10.29
C ILE A 28 -0.57 -7.92 11.65
N TRP A 29 -1.83 -8.33 11.67
CA TRP A 29 -2.48 -8.78 12.90
C TRP A 29 -3.44 -9.92 12.60
N THR A 30 -3.78 -10.65 13.65
CA THR A 30 -4.70 -11.78 13.59
C THR A 30 -5.87 -11.50 14.53
N LYS A 31 -7.09 -11.72 14.05
CA LYS A 31 -8.31 -11.63 14.85
C LYS A 31 -8.24 -12.64 15.99
N ARG A 32 -8.83 -12.29 17.15
CA ARG A 32 -8.91 -13.19 18.31
C ARG A 32 -9.47 -14.56 17.88
N GLY A 33 -8.85 -15.62 18.37
CA GLY A 33 -9.19 -17.00 18.00
C GLY A 33 -8.65 -17.45 16.63
N MET A 34 -7.74 -16.69 16.02
CA MET A 34 -7.07 -17.04 14.75
C MET A 34 -8.01 -17.28 13.56
N THR A 35 -9.20 -16.68 13.60
CA THR A 35 -10.23 -16.84 12.56
C THR A 35 -9.91 -16.07 11.27
N GLU A 36 -9.03 -15.07 11.34
CA GLU A 36 -8.69 -14.22 10.22
C GLU A 36 -7.36 -13.52 10.46
N SER A 37 -6.48 -13.46 9.45
CA SER A 37 -5.26 -12.65 9.48
C SER A 37 -5.34 -11.55 8.44
N LYS A 38 -4.87 -10.35 8.83
CA LYS A 38 -5.00 -9.13 8.04
C LYS A 38 -3.66 -8.46 7.83
N LEU A 39 -3.48 -7.93 6.62
CA LEU A 39 -2.37 -7.07 6.21
C LEU A 39 -2.94 -5.69 5.90
N GLY A 40 -2.64 -4.73 6.77
CA GLY A 40 -2.81 -3.31 6.51
C GLY A 40 -1.55 -2.74 5.87
N MET A 41 -1.69 -1.94 4.83
CA MET A 41 -0.55 -1.26 4.22
C MET A 41 -0.82 0.23 4.05
N THR A 42 0.11 1.05 4.49
CA THR A 42 0.06 2.51 4.37
C THR A 42 1.30 3.04 3.67
N ALA A 43 1.13 4.11 2.90
CA ALA A 43 2.20 4.90 2.32
C ALA A 43 2.32 6.24 3.04
N ARG A 44 3.56 6.64 3.32
CA ARG A 44 3.93 7.96 3.80
C ARG A 44 4.88 8.61 2.81
N LEU A 45 4.57 9.84 2.41
CA LEU A 45 5.35 10.61 1.43
C LEU A 45 5.20 12.11 1.67
N TYR A 46 6.17 12.88 1.19
CA TYR A 46 6.07 14.33 1.12
C TYR A 46 5.46 14.73 -0.24
N ASP A 47 4.38 15.51 -0.21
CA ASP A 47 3.77 16.10 -1.41
C ASP A 47 4.40 17.48 -1.66
N PRO A 48 5.27 17.64 -2.68
CA PRO A 48 5.98 18.88 -2.92
C PRO A 48 5.06 20.02 -3.40
N HIS A 49 3.88 19.71 -3.95
CA HIS A 49 2.96 20.72 -4.44
C HIS A 49 2.16 21.34 -3.29
N ALA A 50 1.61 20.49 -2.42
CA ALA A 50 0.89 20.94 -1.23
C ALA A 50 1.83 21.31 -0.06
N LYS A 51 3.12 20.99 -0.17
CA LYS A 51 4.15 21.20 0.87
C LYS A 51 3.82 20.54 2.21
N VAL A 52 3.20 19.35 2.18
CA VAL A 52 2.77 18.61 3.39
C VAL A 52 3.19 17.15 3.35
N MET A 53 3.33 16.55 4.53
CA MET A 53 3.42 15.10 4.68
C MET A 53 2.04 14.48 4.53
N ARG A 54 1.93 13.48 3.66
CA ARG A 54 0.70 12.70 3.46
C ARG A 54 0.86 11.29 3.98
N ARG A 55 -0.23 10.76 4.54
CA ARG A 55 -0.41 9.35 4.89
C ARG A 55 -1.59 8.81 4.08
N MET A 56 -1.39 7.72 3.37
CA MET A 56 -2.42 7.07 2.56
C MET A 56 -2.56 5.60 2.94
N THR A 57 -3.78 5.14 3.17
CA THR A 57 -4.06 3.72 3.33
C THR A 57 -4.19 3.09 1.94
N LEU A 58 -3.31 2.14 1.64
CA LEU A 58 -3.28 1.46 0.33
C LEU A 58 -4.16 0.21 0.33
N ALA A 59 -4.13 -0.54 1.43
CA ALA A 59 -4.86 -1.79 1.54
C ALA A 59 -5.16 -2.15 3.00
N CYS A 60 -6.23 -2.93 3.17
CA CYS A 60 -6.48 -3.74 4.35
C CYS A 60 -7.04 -5.07 3.83
N ARG A 61 -6.17 -6.09 3.74
CA ARG A 61 -6.50 -7.38 3.11
C ARG A 61 -6.48 -8.51 4.10
N THR A 62 -7.43 -9.40 3.95
CA THR A 62 -7.41 -10.70 4.62
C THR A 62 -6.53 -11.65 3.83
N PHE A 63 -5.74 -12.47 4.51
CA PHE A 63 -4.91 -13.49 3.87
C PHE A 63 -4.97 -14.82 4.65
N PRO A 64 -5.03 -15.97 3.95
CA PRO A 64 -5.16 -17.28 4.59
C PRO A 64 -3.79 -17.88 4.98
N PRO A 65 -3.76 -18.86 5.91
CA PRO A 65 -2.57 -19.66 6.17
C PRO A 65 -2.14 -20.50 4.95
N PRO A 66 -0.87 -20.95 4.87
CA PRO A 66 0.23 -20.58 5.78
C PRO A 66 0.76 -19.16 5.58
N HIS A 67 1.16 -18.50 6.67
CA HIS A 67 1.71 -17.13 6.69
C HIS A 67 3.22 -17.12 6.38
N THR A 68 3.60 -17.70 5.23
CA THR A 68 5.00 -17.74 4.81
C THR A 68 5.49 -16.37 4.33
N ALA A 69 6.79 -16.11 4.47
CA ALA A 69 7.42 -14.90 3.96
C ALA A 69 7.18 -14.70 2.45
N ALA A 70 7.23 -15.77 1.65
CA ALA A 70 6.98 -15.72 0.22
C ALA A 70 5.54 -15.27 -0.14
N ARG A 71 4.53 -15.76 0.61
CA ARG A 71 3.14 -15.35 0.40
C ARG A 71 2.88 -13.91 0.83
N LEU A 72 3.45 -13.49 1.96
CA LEU A 72 3.38 -12.10 2.41
C LEU A 72 4.06 -11.17 1.41
N PHE A 73 5.25 -11.53 0.94
CA PHE A 73 5.96 -10.77 -0.09
C PHE A 73 5.13 -10.62 -1.36
N LYS A 74 4.57 -11.73 -1.88
CA LYS A 74 3.69 -11.69 -3.05
C LYS A 74 2.49 -10.76 -2.81
N LEU A 75 1.80 -10.90 -1.69
CA LEU A 75 0.66 -10.04 -1.35
C LEU A 75 1.05 -8.56 -1.26
N THR A 76 2.20 -8.25 -0.67
CA THR A 76 2.74 -6.89 -0.62
C THR A 76 3.03 -6.36 -2.02
N MET A 77 3.66 -7.16 -2.90
CA MET A 77 3.97 -6.76 -4.27
C MET A 77 2.70 -6.58 -5.12
N ASP A 78 1.68 -7.41 -4.93
CA ASP A 78 0.38 -7.26 -5.60
C ASP A 78 -0.26 -5.90 -5.22
N ILE A 79 -0.24 -5.54 -3.92
CA ILE A 79 -0.73 -4.21 -3.49
C ILE A 79 0.12 -3.09 -4.11
N VAL A 80 1.46 -3.21 -4.09
CA VAL A 80 2.36 -2.19 -4.67
C VAL A 80 2.07 -1.98 -6.17
N ALA A 81 1.88 -3.07 -6.92
CA ALA A 81 1.56 -3.04 -8.34
C ALA A 81 0.20 -2.40 -8.61
N GLU A 82 -0.84 -2.73 -7.83
CA GLU A 82 -2.17 -2.12 -7.97
C GLU A 82 -2.16 -0.59 -7.80
N TRP A 83 -1.22 -0.07 -7.01
CA TRP A 83 -1.04 1.35 -6.76
C TRP A 83 -0.04 2.04 -7.71
N ASP A 84 0.46 1.33 -8.73
CA ASP A 84 1.45 1.81 -9.71
C ASP A 84 2.72 2.36 -9.05
N ILE A 85 3.10 1.80 -7.89
CA ILE A 85 4.32 2.19 -7.18
C ILE A 85 5.49 1.42 -7.79
N ALA A 86 6.44 2.14 -8.40
CA ALA A 86 7.61 1.51 -8.99
C ALA A 86 8.50 0.88 -7.90
N PRO A 87 9.05 -0.33 -8.15
CA PRO A 87 10.01 -0.92 -7.24
C PRO A 87 11.26 -0.01 -7.13
N PRO A 88 11.95 -0.03 -5.97
CA PRO A 88 13.18 0.73 -5.81
C PRO A 88 14.17 0.35 -6.91
N ARG A 89 14.70 1.37 -7.60
CA ARG A 89 15.84 1.20 -8.51
C ARG A 89 17.06 0.91 -7.65
N TYR A 90 17.38 -0.36 -7.46
CA TYR A 90 18.73 -0.72 -7.05
C TYR A 90 19.63 -0.61 -8.29
N PRO A 91 20.75 0.13 -8.24
CA PRO A 91 21.77 -0.04 -9.25
C PRO A 91 22.26 -1.50 -9.20
N PRO A 92 22.66 -2.06 -10.36
CA PRO A 92 23.26 -3.40 -10.42
C PRO A 92 24.52 -3.50 -9.55
#